data_AF-A0A1I0SB14-F1
#
_entry.id   AF-A0A1I0SB14-F1
#
_cell.length_a   1.000
_cell.length_b   1.000
_cell.length_c   1.000
_cell.angle_alpha   90.00
_cell.angle_beta   90.00
_cell.angle_gamma   90.00
#
_symmetry.space_group_name_H-M   'P 1'
#
loop_
_entity.id
_entity.type
_entity.pdbx_description
1 polymer ?
#
loop_
_entity_poly.entity_id
_entity_poly.type
_entity_poly.pdbx_seq_one_letter_code
_entity_poly.pdbx_strand_id
1 'polypeptide(L)' 'MEALQLKYILASVIYSFLGVIILVLAFWLVDRLTPENTWKEIVQNKNMALAIVVAGFIIAIGLIISSAIHS' A
#
# COMPACT_ATOMS: atom_id res chain seq x y z
N MET A 1 -17.62 27.23 13.19
CA MET A 1 -17.58 26.53 11.88
C MET A 1 -16.16 26.27 11.40
N GLU A 2 -15.20 27.18 11.57
CA GLU A 2 -13.79 26.97 11.16
C GLU A 2 -13.06 25.83 11.91
N ALA A 3 -13.30 25.67 13.21
CA ALA A 3 -12.68 24.58 13.99
C ALA A 3 -13.14 23.17 13.53
N LEU A 4 -14.32 23.05 12.91
CA LEU A 4 -14.78 21.79 12.32
C LEU A 4 -14.03 21.49 11.02
N GLN A 5 -13.85 22.49 10.16
CA GLN A 5 -13.08 22.38 8.91
C GLN A 5 -11.64 21.88 9.17
N LEU A 6 -10.97 22.47 10.17
CA LEU A 6 -9.61 22.07 10.55
C LEU A 6 -9.55 20.61 11.03
N LYS A 7 -10.55 20.15 11.79
CA LYS A 7 -10.63 18.75 12.25
C LYS A 7 -10.74 17.77 11.08
N TYR A 8 -11.54 18.07 10.06
CA TYR A 8 -11.67 17.19 8.88
C TYR A 8 -10.39 17.13 8.07
N ILE A 9 -9.74 18.28 7.84
CA ILE A 9 -8.46 18.32 7.12
C ILE A 9 -7.39 17.52 7.88
N LEU A 10 -7.29 17.73 9.20
CA LEU A 10 -6.34 17.00 10.04
C LEU A 10 -6.60 15.49 10.01
N ALA A 11 -7.87 15.08 10.10
CA ALA A 11 -8.25 13.68 9.97
C ALA A 11 -7.85 13.10 8.60
N SER A 12 -8.16 13.78 7.50
CA SER A 12 -7.78 13.33 6.15
C SER A 12 -6.27 13.15 5.98
N VAL A 13 -5.47 14.06 6.53
CA VAL A 13 -4.01 13.94 6.50
C VAL A 13 -3.55 12.71 7.30
N ILE A 14 -4.07 12.53 8.52
CA ILE A 14 -3.71 11.39 9.37
C ILE A 14 -4.08 10.06 8.70
N TYR A 15 -5.30 9.93 8.16
CA TYR A 15 -5.74 8.72 7.48
C TYR A 15 -4.99 8.44 6.18
N SER A 16 -4.61 9.49 5.43
CA SER A 16 -3.75 9.34 4.24
C SER A 16 -2.38 8.77 4.61
N PHE A 17 -1.73 9.32 5.65
CA PHE A 17 -0.45 8.81 6.13
C PHE A 17 -0.58 7.38 6.66
N LEU A 18 -1.65 7.08 7.39
CA LEU A 18 -1.92 5.74 7.90
C LEU A 18 -2.05 4.72 6.75
N GLY A 19 -2.76 5.08 5.68
CA GLY A 19 -2.87 4.25 4.48
C GLY A 19 -1.51 3.97 3.84
N VAL A 20 -0.65 4.99 3.70
CA VAL A 20 0.71 4.81 3.17
C VAL A 20 1.54 3.86 4.04
N ILE A 21 1.48 4.03 5.37
CA ILE A 21 2.20 3.16 6.32
C ILE A 21 1.72 1.70 6.18
N ILE A 22 0.41 1.47 6.14
CA ILE A 22 -0.16 0.13 5.98
C ILE A 22 0.30 -0.49 4.65
N LEU A 23 0.31 0.29 3.57
CA LEU A 23 0.72 -0.20 2.26
C LEU A 23 2.20 -0.59 2.23
N VAL A 24 3.08 0.19 2.86
CA VAL A 24 4.51 -0.13 3.00
C VAL A 24 4.71 -1.39 3.84
N LEU A 25 3.99 -1.53 4.96
CA LEU A 25 4.06 -2.72 5.82
C LEU A 25 3.57 -3.97 5.10
N ALA A 26 2.49 -3.86 4.33
CA ALA A 26 1.95 -4.97 3.56
C ALA A 26 2.90 -5.39 2.43
N PHE A 27 3.53 -4.43 1.74
CA PHE A 27 4.57 -4.72 0.76
C PHE A 27 5.78 -5.42 1.40
N TRP A 28 6.25 -4.91 2.54
CA TRP A 28 7.35 -5.52 3.28
C TRP A 28 7.02 -6.94 3.73
N LEU A 29 5.77 -7.20 4.15
CA LEU A 29 5.32 -8.54 4.51
C LEU A 29 5.34 -9.48 3.30
N VAL A 30 4.88 -9.03 2.13
CA VAL A 30 4.95 -9.83 0.89
C VAL A 30 6.38 -10.14 0.49
N ASP A 31 7.26 -9.14 0.55
CA ASP A 31 8.67 -9.33 0.22
C ASP A 31 9.33 -10.33 1.17
N ARG A 32 8.95 -10.33 2.46
CA ARG A 32 9.41 -11.32 3.45
C ARG A 32 8.83 -12.71 3.22
N LEU A 33 7.56 -12.81 2.80
CA LEU A 33 6.88 -14.07 2.51
C LEU A 33 7.33 -14.69 1.19
N THR A 34 7.78 -13.86 0.24
CA THR A 34 8.32 -14.31 -1.04
C THR A 34 9.75 -14.80 -0.79
N PRO A 35 10.05 -16.10 -0.94
CA PRO A 35 11.35 -16.65 -0.58
C PRO A 35 12.49 -16.20 -1.53
N GLU A 36 12.14 -15.79 -2.73
CA GLU A 36 13.05 -15.25 -3.74
C GLU A 36 13.22 -13.74 -3.56
N ASN A 37 14.40 -13.23 -3.88
CA ASN A 37 14.68 -11.79 -3.77
C ASN A 37 13.90 -11.04 -4.85
N THR A 38 12.72 -10.53 -4.51
CA THR A 38 11.72 -9.96 -5.44
C THR A 38 12.32 -8.90 -6.34
N TRP A 39 13.22 -8.07 -5.79
CA TRP A 39 13.96 -7.07 -6.55
C TRP A 39 14.88 -7.68 -7.61
N LYS A 40 15.61 -8.74 -7.25
CA LYS A 40 16.51 -9.45 -8.18
C LYS A 40 15.71 -10.08 -9.32
N GLU A 41 14.60 -10.73 -8.98
CA GLU A 41 13.73 -11.38 -9.95
C GLU A 41 13.09 -10.39 -10.92
N ILE A 42 12.55 -9.29 -10.43
CA ILE A 42 11.87 -8.28 -11.27
C ILE A 42 12.88 -7.47 -12.08
N VAL A 43 13.95 -6.97 -11.46
CA VAL A 43 14.85 -6.00 -12.09
C VAL A 43 15.95 -6.68 -12.90
N GLN A 44 16.58 -7.73 -12.36
CA GLN A 44 17.70 -8.41 -13.03
C GLN A 44 17.19 -9.53 -13.96
N ASN A 45 16.33 -10.41 -13.45
CA ASN A 45 15.84 -11.56 -14.21
C ASN A 45 14.63 -11.22 -15.10
N LYS A 46 14.11 -9.98 -15.01
CA LYS A 46 12.97 -9.49 -15.79
C LYS A 46 11.74 -10.41 -15.70
N ASN A 47 11.50 -10.95 -14.52
CA ASN A 47 10.38 -11.85 -14.28
C ASN A 47 9.05 -11.08 -14.29
N MET A 48 8.44 -10.98 -15.48
CA MET A 48 7.17 -10.29 -15.71
C MET A 48 6.01 -10.91 -14.91
N ALA A 49 6.01 -12.22 -14.71
CA ALA A 49 4.97 -12.89 -13.93
C ALA A 49 4.99 -12.39 -12.48
N LEU A 50 6.17 -12.31 -11.86
CA LEU A 50 6.32 -11.80 -10.51
C LEU A 50 5.94 -10.31 -10.42
N ALA A 51 6.32 -9.51 -11.41
CA ALA A 51 5.96 -8.09 -11.46
C ALA A 51 4.44 -7.87 -11.51
N ILE A 52 3.72 -8.67 -12.31
CA ILE A 52 2.25 -8.59 -12.40
C ILE A 52 1.59 -9.00 -11.08
N VAL A 53 2.10 -10.05 -10.43
CA VAL A 53 1.59 -10.49 -9.12
C VAL A 53 1.77 -9.39 -8.06
N VAL A 54 2.96 -8.79 -7.99
CA VAL A 54 3.24 -7.68 -7.06
C VAL A 54 2.35 -6.48 -7.35
N ALA A 55 2.17 -6.11 -8.62
CA ALA A 55 1.27 -5.03 -9.00
C ALA A 55 -0.19 -5.30 -8.57
N GLY A 56 -0.68 -6.52 -8.82
CA GLY A 56 -2.02 -6.93 -8.38
C GLY A 56 -2.19 -6.89 -6.87
N PHE A 57 -1.15 -7.27 -6.12
CA PHE A 57 -1.18 -7.23 -4.66
C PHE A 57 -1.24 -5.80 -4.13
N ILE A 58 -0.44 -4.88 -4.69
CA ILE A 58 -0.47 -3.45 -4.34
C ILE A 58 -1.86 -2.85 -4.59
N ILE A 59 -2.48 -3.18 -5.73
CA ILE A 59 -3.84 -2.72 -6.07
C ILE A 59 -4.86 -3.28 -5.06
N ALA A 60 -4.79 -4.57 -4.72
CA ALA A 60 -5.70 -5.20 -3.77
C ALA A 60 -5.61 -4.55 -2.38
N ILE A 61 -4.40 -4.32 -1.87
CA ILE A 61 -4.20 -3.62 -0.58
C ILE A 61 -4.77 -2.19 -0.66
N GLY A 62 -4.49 -1.47 -1.74
CA GLY A 62 -5.00 -0.11 -1.94
C GLY A 62 -6.53 -0.05 -1.87
N LEU A 63 -7.22 -1.04 -2.47
CA LEU A 63 -8.66 -1.17 -2.39
C LEU A 63 -9.16 -1.48 -0.97
N ILE A 64 -8.49 -2.38 -0.24
CA ILE A 64 -8.82 -2.69 1.17
C ILE A 64 -8.71 -1.44 2.04
N ILE A 65 -7.62 -0.67 1.88
CA ILE A 65 -7.41 0.58 2.61
C ILE A 65 -8.48 1.61 2.23
N SER A 66 -8.78 1.76 0.94
CA SER A 66 -9.83 2.68 0.47
C SER A 66 -11.20 2.35 1.09
N SER A 67 -11.58 1.07 1.12
CA SER A 67 -12.82 0.62 1.75
C SER A 67 -12.84 0.86 3.25
N ALA A 68 -11.70 0.65 3.94
CA ALA A 68 -11.61 0.85 5.38
C ALA A 68 -11.66 2.33 5.80
N ILE A 69 -11.10 3.24 4.99
CA ILE A 69 -11.12 4.68 5.26
C ILE A 69 -12.50 5.29 4.95
N HIS A 70 -13.18 4.78 3.92
CA HIS A 70 -14.50 5.26 3.49
C HIS A 70 -15.65 4.42 4.08
N SER A 71 -15.52 3.98 5.34
CA SER A 71 -16.54 3.23 6.09
C SER A 71 -17.37 4.14 7.02
#